data_AF-A0A2T0R3U3-F1
#
_entry.id   AF-A0A2T0R3U3-F1
#
_cell.length_a   1.000
_cell.length_b   1.000
_cell.length_c   1.000
_cell.angle_alpha   90.00
_cell.angle_beta   90.00
_cell.angle_gamma   90.00
#
_symmetry.space_group_name_H-M   'P 1'
#
loop_
_entity.id
_entity.type
_entity.pdbx_description
1 polymer ?
#
loop_
_entity_poly.entity_id
_entity_poly.type
_entity_poly.pdbx_seq_one_letter_code
_entity_poly.pdbx_strand_id
1 'polypeptide(L)'
;MAASDGKAEITISDPRALEREVEARRAQLAGTIDELTSRLAPASIAQRSLADARGKVNDFAFDHRGGLRVERVAAVGVAVLGITAFLVVRAVRKRR
;
A
#
# COMPACT_ATOMS: atom_id res chain seq x y z
N MET A 1 -59.51 4.24 -11.19
CA MET A 1 -58.39 5.05 -11.71
C MET A 1 -57.27 4.99 -10.69
N ALA A 2 -56.15 4.36 -11.12
CA ALA A 2 -54.82 4.23 -10.52
C ALA A 2 -54.65 4.11 -8.99
N ALA A 3 -54.13 2.95 -8.58
CA ALA A 3 -53.69 2.59 -7.26
C ALA A 3 -52.43 3.37 -6.81
N SER A 4 -52.45 3.75 -5.53
CA SER A 4 -51.33 3.79 -4.57
C SER A 4 -49.93 3.96 -5.16
N ASP A 5 -49.49 5.21 -5.29
CA ASP A 5 -48.06 5.52 -5.37
C ASP A 5 -47.50 5.61 -3.95
N GLY A 6 -47.52 4.46 -3.27
CA GLY A 6 -46.92 4.23 -1.95
C GLY A 6 -45.41 4.05 -2.04
N LYS A 7 -44.70 4.92 -2.77
CA LYS A 7 -43.26 5.07 -2.56
C LYS A 7 -43.08 5.85 -1.28
N ALA A 8 -42.96 5.07 -0.20
CA ALA A 8 -42.51 5.47 1.11
C ALA A 8 -41.56 6.67 1.05
N GLU A 9 -42.12 7.85 1.26
CA GLU A 9 -41.43 8.90 1.97
C GLU A 9 -41.02 8.24 3.29
N ILE A 10 -39.71 7.94 3.44
CA ILE A 10 -39.16 7.43 4.68
C ILE A 10 -39.28 8.60 5.66
N THR A 11 -40.45 8.71 6.28
CA THR A 11 -40.69 9.71 7.29
C THR A 11 -39.76 9.34 8.44
N ILE A 12 -38.84 10.26 8.78
CA ILE A 12 -37.84 10.15 9.85
C ILE A 12 -38.47 9.83 11.23
N SER A 13 -39.80 9.78 11.31
CA SER A 13 -40.62 9.59 12.49
C SER A 13 -40.80 8.16 12.99
N ASP A 14 -40.32 7.11 12.28
CA ASP A 14 -40.35 5.73 12.79
C ASP A 14 -38.93 5.20 13.13
N PRO A 15 -38.55 5.18 14.42
CA PRO A 15 -37.24 4.71 14.87
C PRO A 15 -36.93 3.26 14.48
N ARG A 16 -37.95 2.38 14.44
CA ARG A 16 -37.74 0.96 14.14
C ARG A 16 -37.45 0.72 12.66
N ALA A 17 -38.00 1.55 11.78
CA ALA A 17 -37.68 1.51 10.36
C ALA A 17 -36.22 1.92 10.10
N LEU A 18 -35.75 2.96 10.79
CA LEU A 18 -34.35 3.42 10.72
C LEU A 18 -33.37 2.37 11.24
N GLU A 19 -33.66 1.73 12.38
CA GLU A 19 -32.81 0.65 12.93
C GLU A 19 -32.65 -0.52 11.95
N ARG A 20 -33.75 -0.94 11.31
CA ARG A 20 -33.73 -2.01 10.31
C ARG A 20 -32.92 -1.63 9.07
N GLU A 21 -33.03 -0.38 8.61
CA GLU A 21 -32.25 0.08 7.47
C GLU A 21 -30.76 0.19 7.80
N VAL A 22 -30.40 0.69 8.98
CA VAL A 22 -29.00 0.73 9.44
C VAL A 22 -28.39 -0.66 9.45
N GLU A 23 -29.11 -1.66 9.96
CA GLU A 23 -28.62 -3.03 10.01
C GLU A 23 -28.48 -3.64 8.60
N ALA A 24 -29.45 -3.37 7.71
CA ALA A 24 -29.36 -3.79 6.31
C ALA A 24 -28.18 -3.13 5.57
N ARG A 25 -27.91 -1.85 5.83
CA ARG A 25 -26.77 -1.12 5.26
C ARG A 25 -25.44 -1.65 5.79
N ARG A 26 -25.36 -1.96 7.08
CA ARG A 26 -24.16 -2.56 7.71
C ARG A 26 -23.84 -3.93 7.11
N ALA A 27 -24.84 -4.79 6.91
CA ALA A 27 -24.65 -6.07 6.26
C ALA A 27 -24.13 -5.92 4.82
N GLN A 28 -24.66 -4.94 4.08
CA GLN A 28 -24.21 -4.64 2.71
C GLN A 28 -22.77 -4.10 2.66
N LEU A 29 -22.39 -3.25 3.64
CA LEU A 29 -21.02 -2.74 3.77
C LEU A 29 -20.03 -3.84 4.16
N ALA A 30 -20.39 -4.73 5.09
CA ALA A 30 -19.54 -5.85 5.48
C ALA A 30 -19.23 -6.77 4.29
N GLY A 31 -20.26 -7.13 3.50
CA GLY A 31 -20.06 -7.91 2.27
C GLY A 31 -19.19 -7.19 1.22
N THR A 32 -19.35 -5.88 1.08
CA THR A 32 -18.54 -5.08 0.15
C THR A 32 -17.08 -4.96 0.60
N ILE A 33 -16.83 -4.87 1.91
CA ILE A 33 -15.47 -4.83 2.48
C ILE A 33 -14.76 -6.17 2.26
N ASP A 34 -15.45 -7.29 2.45
CA ASP A 34 -14.88 -8.61 2.19
C ASP A 34 -14.55 -8.80 0.70
N GLU A 35 -15.42 -8.33 -0.21
CA GLU A 35 -15.16 -8.34 -1.64
C GLU A 35 -13.96 -7.46 -2.01
N LEU A 36 -13.88 -6.23 -1.47
CA LEU A 36 -12.73 -5.34 -1.65
C LEU A 36 -11.44 -5.95 -1.11
N THR A 37 -11.49 -6.61 0.04
CA THR A 37 -10.33 -7.26 0.67
C THR A 37 -9.85 -8.45 -0.14
N SER A 38 -10.79 -9.24 -0.68
CA SER A 38 -10.46 -10.36 -1.57
C SER A 38 -9.88 -9.89 -2.92
N ARG A 39 -10.35 -8.76 -3.46
CA ARG A 39 -9.93 -8.21 -4.75
C ARG A 39 -8.64 -7.40 -4.66
N LEU A 40 -8.39 -6.76 -3.53
CA LEU A 40 -7.11 -6.17 -3.14
C LEU A 40 -6.18 -7.21 -2.51
N ALA A 41 -6.25 -8.46 -3.00
CA ALA A 41 -5.41 -9.56 -2.55
C ALA A 41 -3.98 -9.04 -2.31
N PRO A 42 -3.40 -9.24 -1.10
CA PRO A 42 -2.12 -8.65 -0.70
C PRO A 42 -1.01 -8.86 -1.75
N ALA A 43 -1.11 -9.95 -2.51
CA ALA A 43 -0.23 -10.26 -3.63
C ALA A 43 -0.14 -9.13 -4.68
N SER A 44 -1.25 -8.47 -5.02
CA SER A 44 -1.28 -7.38 -6.01
C SER A 44 -0.62 -6.11 -5.49
N ILE A 45 -0.81 -5.79 -4.20
CA ILE A 45 -0.16 -4.67 -3.51
C ILE A 45 1.34 -4.96 -3.36
N ALA A 46 1.71 -6.18 -3.01
CA ALA A 46 3.11 -6.61 -2.89
C ALA A 46 3.84 -6.58 -4.23
N GLN A 47 3.21 -7.05 -5.31
CA GLN A 47 3.80 -6.99 -6.66
C GLN A 47 4.00 -5.54 -7.12
N ARG A 48 3.04 -4.64 -6.88
CA ARG A 48 3.21 -3.21 -7.17
C ARG A 48 4.30 -2.57 -6.33
N SER A 49 4.33 -2.86 -5.03
CA SER A 49 5.35 -2.35 -4.12
C SER A 49 6.76 -2.82 -4.52
N LEU A 50 6.89 -4.06 -4.99
CA LEU A 50 8.16 -4.60 -5.48
C LEU A 50 8.58 -3.96 -6.81
N ALA A 51 7.63 -3.73 -7.73
CA ALA A 51 7.89 -3.03 -8.98
C ALA A 51 8.32 -1.58 -8.73
N ASP A 52 7.64 -0.87 -7.82
CA ASP A 52 7.98 0.51 -7.44
C ASP A 52 9.34 0.58 -6.74
N ALA A 53 9.67 -0.38 -5.88
CA ALA A 53 10.99 -0.47 -5.25
C ALA A 53 12.10 -0.70 -6.29
N ARG A 54 11.86 -1.60 -7.26
CA ARG A 54 12.80 -1.83 -8.36
C ARG A 54 12.96 -0.60 -9.24
N GLY A 55 11.88 0.11 -9.56
CA GLY A 55 11.91 1.36 -10.32
C GLY A 55 12.77 2.42 -9.63
N LYS A 56 12.56 2.63 -8.33
CA LYS A 56 13.35 3.58 -7.53
C LYS A 56 14.84 3.24 -7.46
N VAL A 57 15.17 1.95 -7.32
CA VAL A 57 16.57 1.49 -7.35
C VAL A 57 17.17 1.71 -8.73
N ASN A 58 16.42 1.44 -9.80
CA ASN A 58 16.86 1.64 -11.16
C ASN A 58 17.08 3.12 -11.49
N ASP A 59 16.16 4.01 -11.09
CA ASP A 59 16.31 5.46 -11.25
C ASP A 59 17.47 6.05 -10.44
N PHE A 60 17.77 5.44 -9.30
CA PHE A 60 18.93 5.82 -8.50
C PHE A 60 20.25 5.37 -9.15
N ALA A 61 20.28 4.15 -9.70
CA ALA A 61 21.48 3.53 -10.25
C ALA A 61 21.77 3.93 -11.71
N PHE A 62 20.73 4.17 -12.51
CA PHE A 62 20.80 4.36 -13.96
C PHE A 62 20.16 5.71 -14.36
N ASP A 63 20.79 6.39 -15.30
CA ASP A 63 20.22 7.59 -15.92
C ASP A 63 19.27 7.23 -17.07
N HIS A 64 18.41 8.18 -17.48
CA HIS A 64 17.39 7.99 -18.52
C HIS A 64 17.95 7.59 -19.89
N ARG A 65 19.28 7.66 -20.09
CA ARG A 65 19.99 7.29 -21.32
C ARG A 65 20.75 5.97 -21.20
N GLY A 66 20.57 5.20 -20.12
CA GLY A 66 21.26 3.93 -19.87
C GLY A 66 22.70 4.07 -19.36
N GLY A 67 23.17 5.29 -19.08
CA GLY A 67 24.44 5.53 -18.41
C GLY A 67 24.28 5.28 -16.91
N LEU A 68 25.17 4.49 -16.30
CA LEU A 68 25.28 4.48 -14.84
C LEU A 68 25.53 5.93 -14.39
N ARG A 69 24.85 6.38 -13.34
CA ARG A 69 25.25 7.59 -12.64
C ARG A 69 26.51 7.29 -11.83
N VAL A 70 27.63 7.08 -12.54
CA VAL A 70 28.90 6.60 -12.01
C VAL A 70 29.37 7.45 -10.82
N GLU A 71 29.10 8.75 -10.82
CA GLU A 71 29.42 9.62 -9.69
C GLU A 71 28.63 9.26 -8.42
N ARG A 72 27.33 8.99 -8.53
CA ARG A 72 26.45 8.63 -7.39
C ARG A 72 26.64 7.18 -6.97
N VAL A 73 26.73 6.27 -7.92
CA VAL A 73 26.96 4.83 -7.66
C VAL A 73 28.35 4.59 -7.10
N ALA A 74 29.38 5.30 -7.58
CA ALA A 74 30.72 5.22 -7.00
C ALA A 74 30.73 5.83 -5.59
N ALA A 75 30.08 6.98 -5.36
CA ALA A 75 30.02 7.58 -4.02
C ALA A 75 29.34 6.65 -2.99
N VAL A 76 28.22 6.04 -3.35
CA VAL A 76 27.54 5.06 -2.49
C VAL A 76 28.38 3.79 -2.33
N GLY A 77 28.99 3.28 -3.41
CA GLY A 77 29.87 2.12 -3.36
C GLY A 77 31.05 2.33 -2.41
N VAL A 78 31.72 3.49 -2.50
CA VAL A 78 32.82 3.87 -1.60
C VAL A 78 32.34 3.99 -0.16
N ALA A 79 31.17 4.60 0.08
CA ALA A 79 30.61 4.72 1.43
C ALA A 79 30.31 3.34 2.06
N VAL A 80 29.67 2.44 1.31
CA VAL A 80 29.37 1.08 1.78
C VAL A 80 30.65 0.29 2.06
N LEU A 81 31.63 0.34 1.15
CA LEU A 81 32.92 -0.33 1.35
C LEU A 81 33.67 0.23 2.56
N GLY A 82 33.68 1.55 2.73
CA GLY A 82 34.32 2.21 3.87
C GLY A 82 33.69 1.82 5.21
N ILE A 83 32.37 1.82 5.31
CA ILE A 83 31.65 1.38 6.52
C ILE A 83 31.95 -0.09 6.81
N THR A 84 31.89 -0.95 5.78
CA THR A 84 32.14 -2.39 5.94
C THR A 84 33.56 -2.64 6.43
N ALA A 85 34.56 -2.01 5.81
CA ALA A 85 35.95 -2.12 6.22
C ALA A 85 36.16 -1.61 7.66
N PHE A 86 35.55 -0.47 8.02
CA PHE A 86 35.62 0.08 9.36
C PHE A 86 35.03 -0.87 10.42
N LEU A 87 33.86 -1.44 10.15
CA LEU A 87 33.21 -2.38 11.04
C LEU A 87 34.03 -3.67 11.22
N VAL A 88 34.61 -4.19 10.14
CA VAL A 88 35.50 -5.37 10.18
C VAL A 88 36.74 -5.06 11.02
N VAL A 89 37.42 -3.93 10.77
CA VAL A 89 38.60 -3.53 11.55
C VAL A 89 38.25 -3.34 13.02
N ARG A 90 37.11 -2.71 13.33
CA ARG A 90 36.63 -2.53 14.70
C ARG A 90 36.33 -3.87 15.37
N ALA A 91 35.69 -4.80 14.66
CA ALA A 91 35.36 -6.13 15.18
C ALA A 91 36.61 -6.95 15.46
N VAL A 92 37.62 -6.88 14.59
CA VAL A 92 38.92 -7.55 14.78
C VAL A 92 39.69 -6.93 15.95
N ARG A 93 39.73 -5.59 16.06
CA ARG A 93 40.37 -4.88 17.18
C ARG A 93 39.70 -5.15 18.52
N LYS A 94 38.38 -5.37 18.56
CA LYS A 94 37.67 -5.71 19.80
C LYS A 94 37.96 -7.14 20.28
N ARG A 95 38.42 -8.03 19.39
CA ARG A 95 38.72 -9.44 19.69
C ARG A 95 40.19 -9.72 20.05
N ARG A 96 41.09 -8.76 19.81
CA ARG A 96 42.49 -8.81 20.26
C ARG A 96 42.64 -7.98 21.53
#